data_AF-A0A6M0B7F8-F1
#
_entry.id   AF-A0A6M0B7F8-F1
#
_cell.length_a   1.000
_cell.length_b   1.000
_cell.length_c   1.000
_cell.angle_alpha   90.00
_cell.angle_beta   90.00
_cell.angle_gamma   90.00
#
_symmetry.space_group_name_H-M   'P 1'
#
loop_
_entity.id
_entity.type
_entity.pdbx_description
1 polymer ?
#
loop_
_entity_poly.entity_id
_entity_poly.type
_entity_poly.pdbx_seq_one_letter_code
_entity_poly.pdbx_strand_id
1 'polypeptide(L)'
;MPGETPKTNSAISELESAIQRYTHALTKLEDTSSSGSIPFWQIYLFMWAVESQSYSLMRYVSSKVGSSRSPSKEIVLEVLTARDTVQAELTNQSQIPTGSLIKVNDLDNRLKQETNKITTVVDLTEWHSILNPKVDAWWWFFKPPKHRWDYLDWLWKILTVVFLTSSLSLTVDISSRFLSGGPDTLGAFFSATQSVLTLLAGRSALTKPGQESIKRALTRLNIPQYFWEEVSCGIAFSLFLISITFRLSLPQIAVFYKNLGDRYTSKNPPQYAAAISSYKQALTLNPDYIEPHYELGRVYEKLQDHEKALAEYKIAVQDDIDRAYNNLGRRYIIDKKYYQASSLLLTGLILNENDEVRYYLLKNLGWARLKQNRYAEAKKRLEEAINLDNTKAPAYCLLAQVLEEAGDNNTAIIMENWRYCFLYASSFNIDEDKWIDQARQRLDTGLNKQLPNKQ
;
A
#
# COMPACT_ATOMS: atom_id res chain seq x y z
N MET A 1 20.67 -86.61 -2.99
CA MET A 1 19.51 -85.85 -2.48
C MET A 1 19.57 -85.91 -0.95
N PRO A 2 20.03 -84.85 -0.26
CA PRO A 2 19.92 -84.79 1.19
C PRO A 2 18.47 -84.48 1.54
N GLY A 3 17.86 -85.29 2.42
CA GLY A 3 16.48 -85.11 2.85
C GLY A 3 16.29 -83.78 3.58
N GLU A 4 15.29 -83.02 3.15
CA GLU A 4 14.82 -81.83 3.86
C GLU A 4 14.45 -82.20 5.29
N THR A 5 15.04 -81.50 6.25
CA THR A 5 14.80 -81.74 7.67
C THR A 5 13.36 -81.35 8.06
N PRO A 6 12.73 -82.00 9.05
CA PRO A 6 11.36 -81.71 9.46
C PRO A 6 11.12 -80.27 9.95
N LYS A 7 12.19 -79.53 10.31
CA LYS A 7 12.11 -78.11 10.71
C LYS A 7 11.80 -77.17 9.55
N THR A 8 12.33 -77.45 8.35
CA THR A 8 12.11 -76.64 7.14
C THR A 8 10.64 -76.72 6.66
N ASN A 9 10.01 -77.88 6.77
CA ASN A 9 8.60 -78.06 6.37
C ASN A 9 7.62 -77.36 7.33
N SER A 10 7.95 -77.30 8.62
CA SER A 10 7.14 -76.58 9.63
C SER A 10 7.16 -75.07 9.38
N ALA A 11 8.35 -74.49 9.15
CA ALA A 11 8.50 -73.06 8.94
C ALA A 11 7.84 -72.56 7.64
N ILE A 12 7.88 -73.36 6.56
CA ILE A 12 7.18 -73.03 5.31
C ILE A 12 5.66 -73.04 5.52
N SER A 13 5.14 -74.02 6.28
CA SER A 13 3.72 -74.09 6.63
C SER A 13 3.25 -72.90 7.48
N GLU A 14 4.11 -72.37 8.35
CA GLU A 14 3.81 -71.19 9.19
C GLU A 14 3.72 -69.91 8.34
N LEU A 15 4.63 -69.73 7.38
CA LEU A 15 4.58 -68.60 6.44
C LEU A 15 3.34 -68.66 5.54
N GLU A 16 2.99 -69.84 5.00
CA GLU A 16 1.78 -69.99 4.17
C GLU A 16 0.51 -69.68 4.98
N SER A 17 0.45 -70.10 6.25
CA SER A 17 -0.63 -69.77 7.17
C SER A 17 -0.70 -68.26 7.48
N ALA A 18 0.44 -67.60 7.66
CA ALA A 18 0.49 -66.14 7.83
C ALA A 18 -0.01 -65.40 6.58
N ILE A 19 0.39 -65.83 5.39
CA ILE A 19 -0.07 -65.27 4.10
C ILE A 19 -1.58 -65.48 3.94
N GLN A 20 -2.12 -66.64 4.33
CA GLN A 20 -3.55 -66.92 4.26
C GLN A 20 -4.35 -66.01 5.21
N ARG A 21 -3.86 -65.80 6.43
CA ARG A 21 -4.48 -64.85 7.38
C ARG A 21 -4.45 -63.42 6.86
N TYR A 22 -3.33 -62.97 6.29
CA TYR A 22 -3.23 -61.65 5.68
C TYR A 22 -4.17 -61.50 4.48
N THR A 23 -4.26 -62.52 3.63
CA THR A 23 -5.21 -62.56 2.51
C THR A 23 -6.65 -62.43 3.02
N HIS A 24 -7.03 -63.19 4.04
CA HIS A 24 -8.39 -63.16 4.59
C HIS A 24 -8.74 -61.79 5.19
N ALA A 25 -7.83 -61.23 5.99
CA ALA A 25 -8.02 -59.90 6.58
C ALA A 25 -8.13 -58.81 5.49
N LEU A 26 -7.29 -58.87 4.46
CA LEU A 26 -7.32 -57.90 3.36
C LEU A 26 -8.59 -58.02 2.52
N THR A 27 -9.03 -59.24 2.19
CA THR A 27 -10.30 -59.45 1.50
C THR A 27 -11.48 -58.93 2.33
N LYS A 28 -11.47 -59.11 3.65
CA LYS A 28 -12.49 -58.55 4.55
C LYS A 28 -12.51 -57.02 4.53
N LEU A 29 -11.35 -56.37 4.43
CA LEU A 29 -11.24 -54.92 4.23
C LEU A 29 -11.78 -54.49 2.86
N GLU A 30 -11.46 -55.22 1.80
CA GLU A 30 -11.97 -54.97 0.44
C GLU A 30 -13.50 -55.15 0.37
N ASP A 31 -14.04 -56.19 1.01
CA ASP A 31 -15.46 -56.55 1.02
C ASP A 31 -16.33 -55.59 1.86
N THR A 32 -15.73 -54.78 2.75
CA THR A 32 -16.46 -53.66 3.36
C THR A 32 -16.96 -52.65 2.31
N SER A 33 -16.46 -52.76 1.06
CA SER A 33 -17.01 -52.10 -0.12
C SER A 33 -17.63 -53.09 -1.11
N SER A 34 -18.92 -53.40 -0.96
CA SER A 34 -19.74 -53.57 -2.17
C SER A 34 -20.02 -52.17 -2.71
N SER A 35 -19.66 -51.94 -3.97
CA SER A 35 -19.77 -50.70 -4.71
C SER A 35 -21.19 -50.12 -4.69
N GLY A 36 -21.45 -49.21 -3.75
CA GLY A 36 -22.54 -48.25 -3.87
C GLY A 36 -22.01 -46.99 -4.52
N SER A 37 -21.72 -47.00 -5.82
CA SER A 37 -21.65 -45.73 -6.55
C SER A 37 -23.01 -45.07 -6.37
N ILE A 38 -23.09 -44.00 -5.59
CA ILE A 38 -24.31 -43.19 -5.45
C ILE A 38 -24.63 -42.72 -6.87
N PRO A 39 -25.67 -43.25 -7.53
CA PRO A 39 -25.93 -42.86 -8.91
C PRO A 39 -26.29 -41.37 -8.90
N PHE A 40 -25.73 -40.58 -9.82
CA PHE A 40 -25.78 -39.10 -9.81
C PHE A 40 -27.18 -38.51 -9.56
N TRP A 41 -28.24 -39.20 -9.98
CA TRP A 41 -29.63 -38.80 -9.72
C TRP A 41 -29.98 -38.74 -8.22
N GLN A 42 -29.36 -39.55 -7.35
CA GLN A 42 -29.56 -39.50 -5.90
C GLN A 42 -28.91 -38.27 -5.25
N ILE A 43 -27.77 -37.80 -5.75
CA ILE A 43 -27.13 -36.54 -5.30
C ILE A 43 -28.02 -35.35 -5.71
N TYR A 44 -28.54 -35.38 -6.94
CA TYR A 44 -29.45 -34.35 -7.45
C TYR A 44 -30.78 -34.33 -6.68
N LEU A 45 -31.34 -35.51 -6.35
CA LEU A 45 -32.56 -35.63 -5.54
C LEU A 45 -32.35 -35.12 -4.11
N PHE A 46 -31.16 -35.34 -3.53
CA PHE A 46 -30.82 -34.86 -2.19
C PHE A 46 -30.63 -33.34 -2.16
N MET A 47 -29.92 -32.76 -3.13
CA MET A 47 -29.80 -31.31 -3.27
C MET A 47 -31.16 -30.65 -3.49
N TRP A 48 -32.00 -31.22 -4.36
CA TRP A 48 -33.37 -30.74 -4.58
C TRP A 48 -34.25 -30.87 -3.32
N ALA A 49 -34.10 -31.95 -2.55
CA ALA A 49 -34.83 -32.14 -1.28
C ALA A 49 -34.42 -31.10 -0.22
N VAL A 50 -33.14 -30.72 -0.17
CA VAL A 50 -32.62 -29.66 0.72
C VAL A 50 -33.15 -28.28 0.31
N GLU A 51 -33.11 -27.95 -0.98
CA GLU A 51 -33.67 -26.69 -1.49
C GLU A 51 -35.19 -26.58 -1.29
N SER A 52 -35.92 -27.70 -1.41
CA SER A 52 -37.38 -27.77 -1.22
C SER A 52 -37.83 -27.96 0.23
N GLN A 53 -36.90 -28.02 1.19
CA GLN A 53 -37.16 -28.25 2.62
C GLN A 53 -38.03 -29.50 2.94
N SER A 54 -38.01 -30.51 2.06
CA SER A 54 -38.88 -31.67 2.20
C SER A 54 -38.23 -32.77 3.07
N TYR A 55 -38.63 -32.80 4.34
CA TYR A 55 -38.05 -33.71 5.35
C TYR A 55 -38.35 -35.20 5.05
N SER A 56 -39.51 -35.51 4.45
CA SER A 56 -39.88 -36.88 4.07
C SER A 56 -39.03 -37.41 2.91
N LEU A 57 -38.68 -36.55 1.95
CA LEU A 57 -37.84 -36.89 0.81
C LEU A 57 -36.38 -37.06 1.21
N MET A 58 -35.86 -36.20 2.10
CA MET A 58 -34.54 -36.38 2.72
C MET A 58 -34.43 -37.73 3.44
N ARG A 59 -35.46 -38.12 4.21
CA ARG A 59 -35.48 -39.39 4.95
C ARG A 59 -35.56 -40.61 4.01
N TYR A 60 -36.27 -40.50 2.89
CA TYR A 60 -36.35 -41.54 1.86
C TYR A 60 -35.04 -41.70 1.08
N VAL A 61 -34.36 -40.60 0.73
CA VAL A 61 -33.05 -40.64 0.06
C VAL A 61 -31.98 -41.19 1.00
N SER A 62 -31.93 -40.74 2.26
CA SER A 62 -31.01 -41.28 3.27
C SER A 62 -31.25 -42.76 3.61
N SER A 63 -32.49 -43.27 3.50
CA SER A 63 -32.76 -44.70 3.72
C SER A 63 -32.38 -45.58 2.51
N LYS A 64 -32.23 -44.98 1.32
CA LYS A 64 -31.81 -45.62 0.06
C LYS A 64 -30.31 -45.55 -0.20
N VAL A 65 -29.59 -44.63 0.45
CA VAL A 65 -28.12 -44.68 0.55
C VAL A 65 -27.78 -45.84 1.47
N GLY A 66 -27.51 -47.01 0.88
CA GLY A 66 -26.96 -48.14 1.63
C GLY A 66 -25.74 -47.62 2.39
N SER A 67 -25.72 -47.84 3.71
CA SER A 67 -24.60 -47.44 4.54
C SER A 67 -23.34 -48.08 3.97
N SER A 68 -22.48 -47.31 3.28
CA SER A 68 -21.11 -47.74 3.05
C SER A 68 -20.53 -47.89 4.45
N ARG A 69 -20.43 -49.12 4.95
CA ARG A 69 -19.85 -49.36 6.25
C ARG A 69 -18.37 -49.03 6.09
N SER A 70 -17.96 -47.84 6.56
CA SER A 70 -16.55 -47.56 6.79
C SER A 70 -15.98 -48.74 7.57
N PRO A 71 -14.80 -49.27 7.19
CA PRO A 71 -14.25 -50.41 7.88
C PRO A 71 -14.12 -50.09 9.36
N SER A 72 -14.38 -51.06 10.23
CA SER A 72 -14.23 -50.83 11.66
C SER A 72 -12.74 -50.72 12.01
N LYS A 73 -12.40 -50.04 13.11
CA LYS A 73 -10.99 -49.91 13.55
C LYS A 73 -10.34 -51.29 13.73
N GLU A 74 -11.13 -52.27 14.15
CA GLU A 74 -10.69 -53.66 14.34
C GLU A 74 -10.27 -54.32 13.03
N ILE A 75 -11.00 -54.11 11.92
CA ILE A 75 -10.64 -54.66 10.60
C ILE A 75 -9.33 -54.07 10.10
N VAL A 76 -9.14 -52.76 10.26
CA VAL A 76 -7.89 -52.09 9.88
C VAL A 76 -6.72 -52.64 10.70
N LEU A 77 -6.90 -52.79 12.02
CA LEU A 77 -5.86 -53.35 12.90
C LEU A 77 -5.52 -54.81 12.56
N GLU A 78 -6.54 -55.61 12.24
CA GLU A 78 -6.41 -57.02 11.83
C GLU A 78 -5.53 -57.15 10.57
N VAL A 79 -5.74 -56.27 9.57
CA VAL A 79 -4.94 -56.26 8.34
C VAL A 79 -3.48 -55.88 8.61
N LEU A 80 -3.24 -54.83 9.40
CA LEU A 80 -1.88 -54.34 9.67
C LEU A 80 -1.06 -55.34 10.51
N THR A 81 -1.68 -55.93 11.54
CA THR A 81 -1.03 -56.94 12.40
C THR A 81 -0.84 -58.28 11.68
N ALA A 82 -1.75 -58.65 10.77
CA ALA A 82 -1.53 -59.80 9.90
C ALA A 82 -0.32 -59.58 8.98
N ARG A 83 -0.12 -58.35 8.48
CA ARG A 83 1.06 -58.02 7.68
C ARG A 83 2.36 -58.03 8.50
N ASP A 84 2.32 -57.60 9.76
CA ASP A 84 3.46 -57.74 10.69
C ASP A 84 3.84 -59.20 10.91
N THR A 85 2.85 -60.08 11.04
CA THR A 85 3.07 -61.53 11.19
C THR A 85 3.77 -62.10 9.97
N VAL A 86 3.32 -61.73 8.75
CA VAL A 86 4.01 -62.11 7.51
C VAL A 86 5.45 -61.59 7.49
N GLN A 87 5.68 -60.36 7.95
CA GLN A 87 7.04 -59.80 8.00
C GLN A 87 7.96 -60.55 8.97
N ALA A 88 7.44 -60.94 10.14
CA ALA A 88 8.18 -61.71 11.13
C ALA A 88 8.61 -63.07 10.57
N GLU A 89 7.69 -63.78 9.91
CA GLU A 89 7.99 -65.08 9.31
C GLU A 89 8.98 -64.99 8.15
N LEU A 90 8.86 -63.98 7.29
CA LEU A 90 9.84 -63.73 6.22
C LEU A 90 11.25 -63.46 6.75
N THR A 91 11.36 -62.81 7.92
CA THR A 91 12.65 -62.47 8.54
C THR A 91 13.30 -63.69 9.21
N ASN A 92 12.50 -64.63 9.69
CA ASN A 92 12.96 -65.84 10.38
C ASN A 92 13.41 -66.98 9.44
N GLN A 93 13.12 -66.88 8.14
CA GLN A 93 13.46 -67.90 7.15
C GLN A 93 14.79 -67.64 6.44
N SER A 94 15.65 -68.67 6.38
CA SER A 94 16.93 -68.63 5.64
C SER A 94 16.78 -68.82 4.13
N GLN A 95 15.71 -69.49 3.69
CA GLN A 95 15.41 -69.72 2.28
C GLN A 95 13.90 -69.58 2.04
N ILE A 96 13.50 -68.51 1.34
CA ILE A 96 12.09 -68.16 1.12
C ILE A 96 11.63 -68.68 -0.24
N PRO A 97 10.51 -69.44 -0.33
CA PRO A 97 9.95 -69.88 -1.60
C PRO A 97 9.54 -68.69 -2.49
N THR A 98 9.95 -68.71 -3.76
CA THR A 98 9.64 -67.63 -4.73
C THR A 98 8.13 -67.40 -4.90
N GLY A 99 7.32 -68.45 -4.85
CA GLY A 99 5.86 -68.36 -4.93
C GLY A 99 5.22 -67.58 -3.78
N SER A 100 5.79 -67.67 -2.58
CA SER A 100 5.32 -66.94 -1.39
C SER A 100 5.64 -65.45 -1.48
N LEU A 101 6.83 -65.09 -2.00
CA LEU A 101 7.20 -63.69 -2.23
C LEU A 101 6.28 -63.00 -3.25
N ILE A 102 5.93 -63.69 -4.34
CA ILE A 102 5.00 -63.16 -5.36
C ILE A 102 3.63 -62.88 -4.74
N LYS A 103 3.11 -63.81 -3.93
CA LYS A 103 1.82 -63.63 -3.23
C LYS A 103 1.85 -62.44 -2.27
N VAL A 104 2.91 -62.31 -1.47
CA VAL A 104 3.06 -61.17 -0.54
C VAL A 104 3.12 -59.85 -1.32
N ASN A 105 3.84 -59.79 -2.44
CA ASN A 105 3.92 -58.59 -3.26
C ASN A 105 2.56 -58.21 -3.89
N ASP A 106 1.77 -59.19 -4.34
CA ASP A 106 0.41 -58.95 -4.83
C ASP A 106 -0.51 -58.38 -3.74
N LEU A 107 -0.49 -58.99 -2.55
CA LEU A 107 -1.25 -58.52 -1.40
C LEU A 107 -0.81 -57.11 -0.95
N ASP A 108 0.50 -56.84 -0.95
CA ASP A 108 1.04 -55.51 -0.63
C ASP A 108 0.57 -54.44 -1.64
N ASN A 109 0.45 -54.79 -2.93
CA ASN A 109 -0.08 -53.89 -3.96
C ASN A 109 -1.58 -53.63 -3.76
N ARG A 110 -2.35 -54.66 -3.41
CA ARG A 110 -3.77 -54.52 -3.05
C ARG A 110 -3.96 -53.64 -1.82
N LEU A 111 -3.16 -53.86 -0.78
CA LEU A 111 -3.18 -53.02 0.42
C LEU A 111 -2.87 -51.55 0.12
N LYS A 112 -1.92 -51.27 -0.78
CA LYS A 112 -1.64 -49.88 -1.22
C LYS A 112 -2.84 -49.22 -1.91
N GLN A 113 -3.61 -49.97 -2.69
CA GLN A 113 -4.83 -49.44 -3.32
C GLN A 113 -5.89 -49.06 -2.27
N GLU A 114 -5.87 -49.70 -1.10
CA GLU A 114 -6.81 -49.49 0.00
C GLU A 114 -6.38 -48.43 1.03
N THR A 115 -5.29 -47.70 0.76
CA THR A 115 -4.76 -46.64 1.64
C THR A 115 -5.82 -45.63 2.10
N ASN A 116 -6.71 -45.23 1.20
CA ASN A 116 -7.76 -44.25 1.49
C ASN A 116 -8.78 -44.76 2.51
N LYS A 117 -9.13 -46.05 2.46
CA LYS A 117 -10.06 -46.65 3.43
C LYS A 117 -9.43 -46.76 4.83
N ILE A 118 -8.13 -47.06 4.88
CA ILE A 118 -7.38 -47.20 6.14
C ILE A 118 -7.24 -45.84 6.83
N THR A 119 -6.75 -44.84 6.10
CA THR A 119 -6.42 -43.51 6.64
C THR A 119 -7.63 -42.63 6.94
N THR A 120 -8.82 -42.95 6.42
CA THR A 120 -10.07 -42.23 6.75
C THR A 120 -10.71 -42.69 8.05
N VAL A 121 -10.40 -43.91 8.51
CA VAL A 121 -11.01 -44.52 9.71
C VAL A 121 -10.08 -44.40 10.93
N VAL A 122 -8.78 -44.51 10.71
CA VAL A 122 -7.79 -44.57 11.80
C VAL A 122 -6.70 -43.54 11.55
N ASP A 123 -6.45 -42.70 12.56
CA ASP A 123 -5.21 -41.94 12.65
C ASP A 123 -4.10 -42.87 13.17
N LEU A 124 -3.27 -43.37 12.26
CA LEU A 124 -2.20 -44.32 12.59
C LEU A 124 -1.16 -43.75 13.56
N THR A 125 -1.10 -42.42 13.71
CA THR A 125 -0.17 -41.77 14.65
C THR A 125 -0.51 -42.08 16.11
N GLU A 126 -1.79 -42.27 16.45
CA GLU A 126 -2.22 -42.69 17.78
C GLU A 126 -1.65 -44.09 18.12
N TRP A 127 -1.67 -44.99 17.13
CA TRP A 127 -1.23 -46.37 17.29
C TRP A 127 0.29 -46.54 17.29
N HIS A 128 1.03 -45.66 16.63
CA HIS A 128 2.49 -45.66 16.68
C HIS A 128 3.02 -45.53 18.11
N SER A 129 2.34 -44.74 18.95
CA SER A 129 2.73 -44.55 20.36
C SER A 129 2.57 -45.81 21.22
N ILE A 130 1.66 -46.71 20.85
CA ILE A 130 1.33 -47.92 21.61
C ILE A 130 2.09 -49.13 21.07
N LEU A 131 2.13 -49.29 19.75
CA LEU A 131 2.64 -50.49 19.08
C LEU A 131 4.11 -50.39 18.69
N ASN A 132 4.67 -49.17 18.61
CA ASN A 132 6.05 -48.88 18.22
C ASN A 132 6.53 -49.71 17.01
N PRO A 133 5.86 -49.60 15.85
CA PRO A 133 6.20 -50.39 14.67
C PRO A 133 7.61 -50.07 14.16
N LYS A 134 8.30 -51.07 13.61
CA LYS A 134 9.64 -50.88 13.05
C LYS A 134 9.61 -49.91 11.86
N VAL A 135 10.69 -49.16 11.65
CA VAL A 135 10.80 -48.11 10.61
C VAL A 135 10.68 -48.67 9.19
N ASP A 136 11.01 -49.95 8.98
CA ASP A 136 10.88 -50.67 7.71
C ASP A 136 9.46 -51.17 7.39
N ALA A 137 8.54 -51.10 8.36
CA ALA A 137 7.15 -51.53 8.21
C ALA A 137 6.27 -50.47 7.54
N TRP A 138 6.50 -50.22 6.25
CA TRP A 138 5.87 -49.15 5.46
C TRP A 138 4.32 -49.11 5.55
N TRP A 139 3.67 -50.25 5.77
CA TRP A 139 2.21 -50.37 5.91
C TRP A 139 1.65 -49.70 7.18
N TRP A 140 2.48 -49.35 8.16
CA TRP A 140 2.07 -48.53 9.30
C TRP A 140 2.16 -47.03 9.02
N PHE A 141 2.79 -46.61 7.92
CA PHE A 141 3.10 -45.21 7.62
C PHE A 141 2.32 -44.65 6.44
N PHE A 142 1.07 -45.10 6.26
CA PHE A 142 0.16 -44.52 5.27
C PHE A 142 -0.10 -43.04 5.56
N LYS A 143 -0.06 -42.21 4.51
CA LYS A 143 -0.42 -40.79 4.59
C LYS A 143 -1.87 -40.62 4.11
N PRO A 144 -2.69 -39.81 4.80
CA PRO A 144 -4.04 -39.54 4.33
C PRO A 144 -4.00 -38.89 2.94
N PRO A 145 -4.98 -39.18 2.06
CA PRO A 145 -5.05 -38.55 0.75
C PRO A 145 -5.19 -37.04 0.91
N LYS A 146 -4.40 -36.29 0.14
CA LYS A 146 -4.51 -34.82 0.09
C LYS A 146 -5.91 -34.41 -0.37
N HIS A 147 -6.49 -33.44 0.29
CA HIS A 147 -7.74 -32.84 -0.17
C HIS A 147 -7.51 -32.14 -1.52
N ARG A 148 -8.55 -31.99 -2.36
CA ARG A 148 -8.41 -31.38 -3.69
C ARG A 148 -7.84 -29.95 -3.67
N TRP A 149 -8.05 -29.22 -2.56
CA TRP A 149 -7.56 -27.85 -2.36
C TRP A 149 -6.07 -27.83 -1.94
N ASP A 150 -5.60 -28.86 -1.24
CA ASP A 150 -4.20 -28.99 -0.79
C ASP A 150 -3.18 -29.12 -1.96
N TYR A 151 -3.65 -29.40 -3.18
CA TYR A 151 -2.80 -29.42 -4.37
C TYR A 151 -2.27 -28.02 -4.73
N LEU A 152 -2.99 -26.96 -4.34
CA LEU A 152 -2.61 -25.57 -4.61
C LEU A 152 -1.93 -24.89 -3.40
N ASP A 153 -1.73 -25.57 -2.28
CA ASP A 153 -1.08 -25.02 -1.07
C ASP A 153 0.27 -24.35 -1.36
N TRP A 154 1.06 -24.93 -2.28
CA TRP A 154 2.36 -24.38 -2.65
C TRP A 154 2.24 -22.98 -3.26
N LEU A 155 1.18 -22.74 -4.05
CA LEU A 155 0.90 -21.46 -4.68
C LEU A 155 0.46 -20.43 -3.63
N TRP A 156 -0.46 -20.81 -2.75
CA TRP A 156 -0.93 -19.95 -1.66
C TRP A 156 0.20 -19.51 -0.73
N LYS A 157 1.16 -20.41 -0.44
CA LYS A 157 2.36 -20.08 0.33
C LYS A 157 3.24 -19.04 -0.36
N ILE A 158 3.50 -19.22 -1.67
CA ILE A 158 4.28 -18.25 -2.45
C ILE A 158 3.58 -16.89 -2.47
N LEU A 159 2.27 -16.87 -2.75
CA LEU A 159 1.48 -15.63 -2.78
C LEU A 159 1.47 -14.93 -1.41
N THR A 160 1.34 -15.70 -0.32
CA THR A 160 1.42 -15.16 1.05
C THR A 160 2.75 -14.46 1.28
N VAL A 161 3.87 -15.07 0.91
CA VAL A 161 5.21 -14.46 1.06
C VAL A 161 5.30 -13.19 0.21
N VAL A 162 4.86 -13.22 -1.06
CA VAL A 162 4.88 -12.05 -1.95
C VAL A 162 4.07 -10.89 -1.36
N PHE A 163 2.85 -11.14 -0.88
CA PHE A 163 2.03 -10.08 -0.27
C PHE A 163 2.66 -9.52 1.00
N LEU A 164 3.23 -10.36 1.86
CA LEU A 164 3.90 -9.91 3.08
C LEU A 164 5.17 -9.10 2.78
N THR A 165 6.00 -9.54 1.83
CA THR A 165 7.20 -8.79 1.42
C THR A 165 6.85 -7.47 0.77
N SER A 166 5.79 -7.44 -0.06
CA SER A 166 5.33 -6.22 -0.73
C SER A 166 4.71 -5.25 0.27
N SER A 167 3.90 -5.74 1.21
CA SER A 167 3.36 -4.94 2.31
C SER A 167 4.49 -4.36 3.17
N LEU A 168 5.53 -5.14 3.49
CA LEU A 168 6.67 -4.65 4.27
C LEU A 168 7.42 -3.54 3.53
N SER A 169 7.66 -3.71 2.23
CA SER A 169 8.31 -2.70 1.40
C SER A 169 7.50 -1.40 1.36
N LEU A 170 6.18 -1.48 1.15
CA LEU A 170 5.28 -0.33 1.19
C LEU A 170 5.31 0.37 2.55
N THR A 171 5.26 -0.40 3.63
CA THR A 171 5.30 0.14 4.99
C THR A 171 6.61 0.88 5.27
N VAL A 172 7.76 0.37 4.81
CA VAL A 172 9.05 1.05 4.94
C VAL A 172 9.08 2.36 4.15
N ASP A 173 8.63 2.37 2.89
CA ASP A 173 8.54 3.60 2.08
C ASP A 173 7.62 4.64 2.72
N ILE A 174 6.40 4.24 3.13
CA ILE A 174 5.45 5.11 3.83
C ILE A 174 6.09 5.68 5.10
N SER A 175 6.68 4.83 5.94
CA SER A 175 7.29 5.24 7.21
C SER A 175 8.41 6.24 7.00
N SER A 176 9.26 6.02 5.98
CA SER A 176 10.37 6.91 5.67
C SER A 176 9.91 8.35 5.36
N ARG A 177 8.75 8.49 4.68
CA ARG A 177 8.16 9.79 4.30
C ARG A 177 7.51 10.53 5.47
N PHE A 178 7.10 9.83 6.52
CA PHE A 178 6.62 10.50 7.73
C PHE A 178 7.78 10.88 8.66
N LEU A 179 8.81 10.03 8.75
CA LEU A 179 9.95 10.30 9.62
C LEU A 179 10.83 11.46 9.12
N SER A 180 10.90 11.70 7.81
CA SER A 180 11.75 12.77 7.26
C SER A 180 11.16 14.18 7.35
N GLY A 181 9.86 14.35 7.59
CA GLY A 181 9.22 15.68 7.67
C GLY A 181 8.91 16.18 9.09
N GLY A 182 9.24 15.40 10.12
CA GLY A 182 9.07 15.74 11.54
C GLY A 182 8.09 14.82 12.28
N PRO A 183 8.15 14.73 13.62
CA PRO A 183 7.31 13.81 14.37
C PRO A 183 5.85 14.31 14.43
N ASP A 184 5.01 13.81 13.54
CA ASP A 184 3.56 13.98 13.63
C ASP A 184 2.87 12.71 14.15
N THR A 185 1.84 12.90 14.98
CA THR A 185 1.11 11.84 15.68
C THR A 185 0.41 10.86 14.74
N LEU A 186 -0.15 11.35 13.63
CA LEU A 186 -0.88 10.52 12.66
C LEU A 186 0.04 9.61 11.85
N GLY A 187 1.15 10.17 11.37
CA GLY A 187 2.17 9.43 10.63
C GLY A 187 2.86 8.38 11.48
N ALA A 188 3.25 8.75 12.71
CA ALA A 188 3.87 7.85 13.67
C ALA A 188 2.93 6.72 14.10
N PHE A 189 1.64 7.01 14.33
CA PHE A 189 0.67 5.99 14.74
C PHE A 189 0.40 4.97 13.62
N PHE A 190 0.23 5.42 12.37
CA PHE A 190 -0.04 4.51 11.26
C PHE A 190 1.20 3.70 10.88
N SER A 191 2.37 4.34 10.77
CA SER A 191 3.63 3.67 10.46
C SER A 191 4.03 2.66 11.54
N ALA A 192 3.91 3.02 12.83
CA ALA A 192 4.27 2.12 13.93
C ALA A 192 3.31 0.93 14.03
N THR A 193 1.99 1.17 13.98
CA THR A 193 0.98 0.12 14.05
C THR A 193 1.12 -0.86 12.88
N GLN A 194 1.22 -0.34 11.65
CA GLN A 194 1.34 -1.18 10.46
C GLN A 194 2.70 -1.89 10.38
N SER A 195 3.81 -1.25 10.77
CA SER A 195 5.13 -1.89 10.83
C SER A 195 5.14 -3.06 11.81
N VAL A 196 4.54 -2.87 12.99
CA VAL A 196 4.41 -3.93 14.00
C VAL A 196 3.52 -5.06 13.47
N LEU A 197 2.39 -4.76 12.85
CA LEU A 197 1.48 -5.75 12.26
C LEU A 197 2.15 -6.54 11.13
N THR A 198 2.79 -5.88 10.17
CA THR A 198 3.48 -6.55 9.06
C THR A 198 4.69 -7.36 9.53
N LEU A 199 5.44 -6.87 10.53
CA LEU A 199 6.58 -7.59 11.07
C LEU A 199 6.15 -8.79 11.93
N LEU A 200 5.07 -8.66 12.70
CA LEU A 200 4.47 -9.78 13.43
C LEU A 200 3.87 -10.81 12.48
N ALA A 201 3.17 -10.38 11.42
CA ALA A 201 2.60 -11.27 10.39
C ALA A 201 3.70 -11.97 9.56
N GLY A 202 4.74 -11.26 9.17
CA GLY A 202 5.90 -11.82 8.48
C GLY A 202 6.65 -12.84 9.35
N ARG A 203 6.93 -12.48 10.61
CA ARG A 203 7.64 -13.37 11.53
C ARG A 203 6.78 -14.57 11.94
N SER A 204 5.46 -14.41 12.05
CA SER A 204 4.57 -15.52 12.35
C SER A 204 4.40 -16.47 11.16
N ALA A 205 4.32 -15.97 9.93
CA ALA A 205 4.22 -16.81 8.73
C ALA A 205 5.53 -17.56 8.41
N LEU A 206 6.69 -16.98 8.72
CA LEU A 206 8.01 -17.50 8.33
C LEU A 206 8.70 -18.38 9.38
N THR A 207 8.26 -18.39 10.63
CA THR A 207 8.92 -19.15 11.72
C THR A 207 8.07 -20.33 12.19
N LYS A 208 8.70 -21.46 12.57
CA LYS A 208 8.00 -22.63 13.11
C LYS A 208 7.07 -22.29 14.31
N PRO A 209 7.51 -21.53 15.33
CA PRO A 209 6.64 -21.14 16.45
C PRO A 209 5.50 -20.19 16.03
N GLY A 210 5.77 -19.36 15.02
CA GLY A 210 4.80 -18.48 14.41
C GLY A 210 3.68 -19.23 13.70
N GLN A 211 4.04 -20.20 12.86
CA GLN A 211 3.10 -21.06 12.15
C GLN A 211 2.24 -21.86 13.14
N GLU A 212 2.83 -22.42 14.20
CA GLU A 212 2.06 -23.09 15.26
C GLU A 212 1.07 -22.17 15.97
N SER A 213 1.38 -20.88 16.10
CA SER A 213 0.47 -19.89 16.67
C SER A 213 -0.69 -19.58 15.73
N ILE A 214 -0.43 -19.44 14.42
CA ILE A 214 -1.47 -19.29 13.39
C ILE A 214 -2.38 -20.52 13.38
N LYS A 215 -1.80 -21.73 13.38
CA LYS A 215 -2.55 -22.99 13.43
C LYS A 215 -3.47 -23.07 14.66
N ARG A 216 -2.97 -22.70 15.84
CA ARG A 216 -3.78 -22.63 17.07
C ARG A 216 -4.93 -21.62 16.94
N ALA A 217 -4.70 -20.48 16.32
CA ALA A 217 -5.74 -19.47 16.09
C ALA A 217 -6.81 -19.96 15.10
N LEU A 218 -6.40 -20.55 13.97
CA LEU A 218 -7.31 -21.11 12.97
C LEU A 218 -8.15 -22.26 13.53
N THR A 219 -7.55 -23.09 14.40
CA THR A 219 -8.26 -24.16 15.11
C THR A 219 -9.30 -23.59 16.08
N ARG A 220 -8.98 -22.52 16.82
CA ARG A 220 -9.96 -21.81 17.69
C ARG A 220 -11.12 -21.22 16.91
N LEU A 221 -10.89 -20.80 15.66
CA LEU A 221 -11.92 -20.29 14.75
C LEU A 221 -12.68 -21.40 14.02
N ASN A 222 -12.40 -22.68 14.34
CA ASN A 222 -13.03 -23.85 13.75
C ASN A 222 -12.87 -23.93 12.21
N ILE A 223 -11.74 -23.42 11.69
CA ILE A 223 -11.45 -23.41 10.25
C ILE A 223 -10.87 -24.78 9.87
N PRO A 224 -11.44 -25.48 8.87
CA PRO A 224 -10.91 -26.77 8.41
C PRO A 224 -9.45 -26.67 7.95
N GLN A 225 -8.66 -27.70 8.26
CA GLN A 225 -7.21 -27.71 8.01
C GLN A 225 -6.83 -27.45 6.54
N TYR A 226 -7.65 -27.92 5.59
CA TYR A 226 -7.41 -27.78 4.16
C TYR A 226 -7.66 -26.36 3.62
N PHE A 227 -8.10 -25.39 4.45
CA PHE A 227 -8.26 -23.98 4.07
C PHE A 227 -7.21 -23.06 4.72
N TRP A 228 -6.28 -23.61 5.50
CA TRP A 228 -5.39 -22.80 6.34
C TRP A 228 -4.45 -21.89 5.52
N GLU A 229 -3.98 -22.37 4.38
CA GLU A 229 -3.06 -21.63 3.52
C GLU A 229 -3.81 -20.53 2.73
N GLU A 230 -5.03 -20.81 2.28
CA GLU A 230 -5.93 -19.83 1.64
C GLU A 230 -6.27 -18.68 2.59
N VAL A 231 -6.66 -19.00 3.83
CA VAL A 231 -6.99 -18.00 4.84
C VAL A 231 -5.76 -17.16 5.19
N SER A 232 -4.59 -17.78 5.33
CA SER A 232 -3.33 -17.07 5.59
C SER A 232 -2.98 -16.12 4.44
N CYS A 233 -3.14 -16.58 3.19
CA CYS A 233 -2.96 -15.74 2.01
C CYS A 233 -3.98 -14.59 1.97
N GLY A 234 -5.23 -14.85 2.32
CA GLY A 234 -6.28 -13.83 2.39
C GLY A 234 -5.95 -12.72 3.39
N ILE A 235 -5.46 -13.07 4.59
CA ILE A 235 -5.00 -12.10 5.58
C ILE A 235 -3.82 -11.28 5.05
N ALA A 236 -2.82 -11.93 4.44
CA ALA A 236 -1.68 -11.25 3.85
C ALA A 236 -2.09 -10.28 2.73
N PHE A 237 -3.04 -10.70 1.89
CA PHE A 237 -3.62 -9.87 0.84
C PHE A 237 -4.38 -8.66 1.41
N SER A 238 -5.17 -8.83 2.48
CA SER A 238 -5.83 -7.71 3.16
C SER A 238 -4.82 -6.70 3.73
N LEU A 239 -3.73 -7.16 4.35
CA LEU A 239 -2.66 -6.28 4.84
C LEU A 239 -1.98 -5.51 3.69
N PHE A 240 -1.73 -6.19 2.58
CA PHE A 240 -1.23 -5.55 1.36
C PHE A 240 -2.21 -4.50 0.84
N LEU A 241 -3.52 -4.81 0.78
CA LEU A 241 -4.55 -3.89 0.30
C LEU A 241 -4.69 -2.64 1.20
N ILE A 242 -4.57 -2.80 2.51
CA ILE A 242 -4.53 -1.66 3.45
C ILE A 242 -3.30 -0.80 3.17
N SER A 243 -2.13 -1.42 3.00
CA SER A 243 -0.87 -0.72 2.74
C SER A 243 -0.91 0.07 1.42
N ILE A 244 -1.41 -0.54 0.34
CA ILE A 244 -1.52 0.14 -0.96
C ILE A 244 -2.58 1.24 -0.94
N THR A 245 -3.73 1.03 -0.27
CA THR A 245 -4.77 2.06 -0.16
C THR A 245 -4.25 3.28 0.59
N PHE A 246 -3.49 3.07 1.67
CA PHE A 246 -2.85 4.15 2.39
C PHE A 246 -1.75 4.85 1.57
N ARG A 247 -0.98 4.08 0.79
CA ARG A 247 -0.01 4.66 -0.15
C ARG A 247 -0.70 5.58 -1.17
N LEU A 248 -1.85 5.17 -1.68
CA LEU A 248 -2.64 5.96 -2.64
C LEU A 248 -3.31 7.19 -1.99
N SER A 249 -3.51 7.21 -0.67
CA SER A 249 -4.07 8.38 0.03
C SER A 249 -3.03 9.44 0.39
N LEU A 250 -1.71 9.16 0.27
CA LEU A 250 -0.65 10.13 0.60
C LEU A 250 -0.79 11.50 -0.10
N PRO A 251 -1.17 11.60 -1.39
CA PRO A 251 -1.39 12.90 -2.02
C PRO A 251 -2.50 13.72 -1.35
N GLN A 252 -3.58 13.09 -0.88
CA GLN A 252 -4.64 13.79 -0.16
C GLN A 252 -4.17 14.25 1.23
N ILE A 253 -3.36 13.44 1.91
CA ILE A 253 -2.74 13.82 3.18
C ILE A 253 -1.76 14.99 2.97
N ALA A 254 -1.01 15.02 1.86
CA ALA A 254 -0.16 16.15 1.51
C ALA A 254 -0.96 17.46 1.37
N VAL A 255 -2.14 17.43 0.72
CA VAL A 255 -3.05 18.58 0.65
C VAL A 255 -3.49 19.04 2.05
N PHE A 256 -3.80 18.11 2.95
CA PHE A 256 -4.13 18.44 4.34
C PHE A 256 -2.99 19.20 5.04
N TYR A 257 -1.75 18.75 4.88
CA TYR A 257 -0.57 19.41 5.45
C TYR A 257 -0.30 20.79 4.85
N LYS A 258 -0.50 20.95 3.54
CA LYS A 258 -0.46 22.27 2.91
C LYS A 258 -1.49 23.21 3.52
N ASN A 259 -2.74 22.77 3.65
CA ASN A 259 -3.80 23.58 4.24
C ASN A 259 -3.55 23.87 5.73
N LEU A 260 -2.89 22.96 6.45
CA LEU A 260 -2.43 23.20 7.82
C LEU A 260 -1.36 24.30 7.85
N GLY A 261 -0.42 24.28 6.91
CA GLY A 261 0.56 25.34 6.71
C GLY A 261 -0.12 26.70 6.49
N ASP A 262 -1.10 26.75 5.59
CA ASP A 262 -1.86 27.98 5.30
C ASP A 262 -2.53 28.53 6.57
N ARG A 263 -3.17 27.66 7.36
CA ARG A 263 -3.77 28.04 8.65
C ARG A 263 -2.75 28.61 9.63
N TYR A 264 -1.53 28.10 9.68
CA TYR A 264 -0.48 28.65 10.53
C TYR A 264 0.00 30.02 10.03
N THR A 265 0.07 30.24 8.71
CA THR A 265 0.41 31.56 8.15
C THR A 265 -0.68 32.61 8.37
N SER A 266 -1.95 32.21 8.40
CA SER A 266 -3.09 33.10 8.58
C SER A 266 -3.41 33.44 10.04
N LYS A 267 -2.72 32.84 11.02
CA LYS A 267 -2.88 33.19 12.44
C LYS A 267 -2.38 34.60 12.71
N ASN A 268 -2.91 35.21 13.78
CA ASN A 268 -2.43 36.48 14.30
C ASN A 268 -1.95 36.30 15.76
N PRO A 269 -0.63 36.29 16.04
CA PRO A 269 0.48 36.44 15.08
C PRO A 269 0.73 35.17 14.23
N PRO A 270 1.32 35.31 13.02
CA PRO A 270 1.64 34.17 12.16
C PRO A 270 2.65 33.20 12.81
N GLN A 271 2.45 31.90 12.59
CA GLN A 271 3.33 30.84 13.12
C GLN A 271 4.19 30.25 12.00
N TYR A 272 5.15 31.03 11.48
CA TYR A 272 5.92 30.67 10.29
C TYR A 272 6.73 29.37 10.41
N ALA A 273 7.29 29.05 11.59
CA ALA A 273 8.03 27.81 11.79
C ALA A 273 7.13 26.57 11.62
N ALA A 274 5.92 26.60 12.19
CA ALA A 274 4.95 25.52 12.04
C ALA A 274 4.41 25.42 10.60
N ALA A 275 4.24 26.56 9.92
CA ALA A 275 3.87 26.59 8.51
C ALA A 275 4.94 25.92 7.64
N ILE A 276 6.22 26.27 7.80
CA ILE A 276 7.34 25.65 7.07
C ILE A 276 7.37 24.14 7.30
N SER A 277 7.23 23.68 8.55
CA SER A 277 7.18 22.25 8.85
C SER A 277 6.04 21.56 8.12
N SER A 278 4.85 22.16 8.12
CA SER A 278 3.66 21.60 7.47
C SER A 278 3.82 21.53 5.95
N TYR A 279 4.33 22.58 5.31
CA TYR A 279 4.59 22.55 3.86
C TYR A 279 5.67 21.54 3.48
N LYS A 280 6.76 21.42 4.26
CA LYS A 280 7.78 20.39 4.03
C LYS A 280 7.24 18.97 4.20
N GLN A 281 6.34 18.76 5.18
CA GLN A 281 5.65 17.48 5.34
C GLN A 281 4.78 17.18 4.11
N ALA A 282 4.06 18.16 3.56
CA ALA A 282 3.30 17.99 2.32
C ALA A 282 4.19 17.52 1.16
N LEU A 283 5.34 18.17 0.95
CA LEU A 283 6.32 17.80 -0.09
C LEU A 283 6.92 16.41 0.12
N THR A 284 7.11 16.01 1.38
CA THR A 284 7.66 14.68 1.68
C THR A 284 6.65 13.57 1.34
N LEU A 285 5.36 13.82 1.60
CA LEU A 285 4.27 12.89 1.32
C LEU A 285 3.96 12.83 -0.18
N ASN A 286 4.00 13.97 -0.86
CA ASN A 286 3.83 14.08 -2.30
C ASN A 286 4.87 15.04 -2.89
N PRO A 287 6.02 14.51 -3.37
CA PRO A 287 7.08 15.32 -3.96
C PRO A 287 6.66 16.08 -5.23
N ASP A 288 5.67 15.57 -5.95
CA ASP A 288 5.14 16.19 -7.17
C ASP A 288 4.07 17.25 -6.85
N TYR A 289 3.78 17.50 -5.57
CA TYR A 289 2.86 18.55 -5.17
C TYR A 289 3.58 19.89 -5.12
N ILE A 290 3.36 20.73 -6.12
CA ILE A 290 4.17 21.94 -6.34
C ILE A 290 3.72 23.12 -5.49
N GLU A 291 2.43 23.26 -5.22
CA GLU A 291 1.85 24.40 -4.49
C GLU A 291 2.55 24.72 -3.15
N PRO A 292 2.96 23.75 -2.31
CA PRO A 292 3.76 24.03 -1.11
C PRO A 292 5.09 24.74 -1.36
N HIS A 293 5.75 24.56 -2.51
CA HIS A 293 6.97 25.32 -2.85
C HIS A 293 6.66 26.82 -2.98
N TYR A 294 5.57 27.18 -3.65
CA TYR A 294 5.15 28.59 -3.73
C TYR A 294 4.86 29.18 -2.35
N GLU A 295 4.17 28.43 -1.49
CA GLU A 295 3.85 28.90 -0.13
C GLU A 295 5.09 28.97 0.78
N LEU A 296 6.02 28.03 0.68
CA LEU A 296 7.33 28.11 1.34
C LEU A 296 8.09 29.37 0.91
N GLY A 297 8.08 29.67 -0.39
CA GLY A 297 8.69 30.89 -0.94
C GLY A 297 8.13 32.15 -0.28
N ARG A 298 6.80 32.23 -0.13
CA ARG A 298 6.12 33.36 0.54
C ARG A 298 6.50 33.45 2.01
N VAL A 299 6.54 32.34 2.72
CA VAL A 299 6.90 32.32 4.14
C VAL A 299 8.35 32.73 4.34
N TYR A 300 9.29 32.20 3.55
CA TYR A 300 10.70 32.59 3.61
C TYR A 300 10.90 34.07 3.30
N GLU A 301 10.14 34.62 2.36
CA GLU A 301 10.15 36.05 2.07
C GLU A 301 9.67 36.90 3.26
N LYS A 302 8.61 36.48 3.96
CA LYS A 302 8.15 37.15 5.20
C LYS A 302 9.18 37.07 6.32
N LEU A 303 10.01 36.03 6.34
CA LEU A 303 11.13 35.88 7.25
C LEU A 303 12.43 36.57 6.76
N GLN A 304 12.39 37.26 5.62
CA GLN A 304 13.55 37.88 4.97
C GLN A 304 14.66 36.90 4.55
N ASP A 305 14.37 35.60 4.50
CA ASP A 305 15.28 34.57 3.97
C ASP A 305 15.15 34.51 2.44
N HIS A 306 15.71 35.52 1.79
CA HIS A 306 15.56 35.73 0.35
C HIS A 306 16.18 34.62 -0.52
N GLU A 307 17.24 33.98 -0.04
CA GLU A 307 17.91 32.90 -0.76
C GLU A 307 16.99 31.67 -0.86
N LYS A 308 16.40 31.25 0.27
CA LYS A 308 15.43 30.14 0.27
C LYS A 308 14.18 30.50 -0.50
N ALA A 309 13.65 31.72 -0.33
CA ALA A 309 12.48 32.16 -1.09
C ALA A 309 12.71 32.06 -2.60
N LEU A 310 13.89 32.48 -3.07
CA LEU A 310 14.26 32.41 -4.48
C LEU A 310 14.34 30.96 -4.98
N ALA A 311 14.91 30.04 -4.19
CA ALA A 311 15.01 28.64 -4.55
C ALA A 311 13.61 28.01 -4.72
N GLU A 312 12.72 28.24 -3.75
CA GLU A 312 11.37 27.68 -3.76
C GLU A 312 10.50 28.26 -4.89
N TYR A 313 10.57 29.57 -5.14
CA TYR A 313 9.85 30.19 -6.26
C TYR A 313 10.33 29.69 -7.62
N LYS A 314 11.62 29.37 -7.79
CA LYS A 314 12.14 28.79 -9.03
C LYS A 314 11.54 27.41 -9.30
N ILE A 315 11.41 26.58 -8.27
CA ILE A 315 10.76 25.27 -8.39
C ILE A 315 9.29 25.46 -8.78
N ALA A 316 8.57 26.37 -8.09
CA ALA A 316 7.16 26.63 -8.39
C ALA A 316 6.93 27.16 -9.83
N VAL A 317 7.87 27.92 -10.39
CA VAL A 317 7.80 28.39 -11.78
C VAL A 317 8.05 27.26 -12.79
N GLN A 318 8.86 26.25 -12.46
CA GLN A 318 9.16 25.14 -13.39
C GLN A 318 7.92 24.32 -13.74
N ASP A 319 6.97 24.22 -12.82
CA ASP A 319 5.68 23.53 -13.02
C ASP A 319 4.50 24.52 -13.13
N ASP A 320 4.78 25.71 -13.69
CA ASP A 320 3.79 26.70 -14.12
C ASP A 320 2.81 27.18 -13.03
N ILE A 321 3.29 27.33 -11.78
CA ILE A 321 2.52 28.10 -10.78
C ILE A 321 2.54 29.58 -11.16
N ASP A 322 1.47 29.98 -11.82
CA ASP A 322 1.10 31.34 -12.23
C ASP A 322 1.56 32.46 -11.28
N ARG A 323 1.21 32.35 -10.00
CA ARG A 323 1.52 33.36 -8.98
C ARG A 323 3.01 33.43 -8.63
N ALA A 324 3.76 32.35 -8.87
CA ALA A 324 5.19 32.30 -8.60
C ALA A 324 5.99 33.16 -9.60
N TYR A 325 5.55 33.26 -10.86
CA TYR A 325 6.15 34.15 -11.86
C TYR A 325 6.22 35.60 -11.37
N ASN A 326 5.14 36.08 -10.74
CA ASN A 326 5.07 37.41 -10.17
C ASN A 326 6.08 37.63 -9.04
N ASN A 327 6.12 36.72 -8.06
CA ASN A 327 6.98 36.88 -6.89
C ASN A 327 8.47 36.70 -7.25
N LEU A 328 8.79 35.74 -8.13
CA LEU A 328 10.15 35.55 -8.64
C LEU A 328 10.59 36.74 -9.52
N GLY A 329 9.70 37.24 -10.38
CA GLY A 329 9.95 38.44 -11.19
C GLY A 329 10.22 39.67 -10.33
N ARG A 330 9.41 39.90 -9.30
CA ARG A 330 9.63 40.96 -8.29
C ARG A 330 11.00 40.79 -7.61
N ARG A 331 11.36 39.57 -7.21
CA ARG A 331 12.64 39.28 -6.57
C ARG A 331 13.81 39.64 -7.49
N TYR A 332 13.73 39.28 -8.77
CA TYR A 332 14.72 39.67 -9.77
C TYR A 332 14.83 41.18 -9.99
N ILE A 333 13.72 41.94 -9.89
CA ILE A 333 13.78 43.42 -9.95
C ILE A 333 14.58 43.96 -8.78
N ILE A 334 14.31 43.50 -7.55
CA ILE A 334 15.01 43.97 -6.36
C ILE A 334 16.49 43.58 -6.41
N ASP A 335 16.80 42.39 -6.93
CA ASP A 335 18.17 41.90 -7.17
C ASP A 335 18.85 42.59 -8.38
N LYS A 336 18.21 43.59 -8.98
CA LYS A 336 18.68 44.38 -10.13
C LYS A 336 18.88 43.58 -11.42
N LYS A 337 18.29 42.39 -11.51
CA LYS A 337 18.28 41.50 -12.68
C LYS A 337 17.11 41.83 -13.61
N TYR A 338 17.04 43.07 -14.06
CA TYR A 338 15.83 43.60 -14.72
C TYR A 338 15.45 42.86 -16.01
N TYR A 339 16.43 42.46 -16.85
CA TYR A 339 16.16 41.72 -18.09
C TYR A 339 15.56 40.34 -17.81
N GLN A 340 16.13 39.61 -16.86
CA GLN A 340 15.61 38.31 -16.40
C GLN A 340 14.21 38.45 -15.82
N ALA A 341 13.97 39.47 -14.98
CA ALA A 341 12.64 39.78 -14.48
C ALA A 341 11.63 40.02 -15.61
N SER A 342 11.97 40.87 -16.58
CA SER A 342 11.06 41.20 -17.67
C SER A 342 10.74 40.00 -18.56
N SER A 343 11.72 39.13 -18.82
CA SER A 343 11.51 37.91 -19.60
C SER A 343 10.57 36.95 -18.85
N LEU A 344 10.83 36.73 -17.57
CA LEU A 344 10.02 35.84 -16.74
C LEU A 344 8.58 36.33 -16.59
N LEU A 345 8.39 37.63 -16.34
CA LEU A 345 7.07 38.23 -16.19
C LEU A 345 6.27 38.19 -17.51
N LEU A 346 6.95 38.32 -18.66
CA LEU A 346 6.32 38.12 -19.97
C LEU A 346 5.85 36.67 -20.16
N THR A 347 6.68 35.68 -19.79
CA THR A 347 6.26 34.28 -19.80
C THR A 347 5.02 34.06 -18.94
N GLY A 348 5.02 34.56 -17.71
CA GLY A 348 3.85 34.48 -16.83
C GLY A 348 2.59 35.11 -17.44
N LEU A 349 2.71 36.23 -18.16
CA LEU A 349 1.57 36.88 -18.83
C LEU A 349 1.00 36.10 -20.01
N ILE A 350 1.81 35.25 -20.64
CA ILE A 350 1.38 34.40 -21.76
C ILE A 350 0.62 33.18 -21.24
N LEU A 351 1.05 32.62 -20.11
CA LEU A 351 0.48 31.40 -19.52
C LEU A 351 -0.78 31.67 -18.68
N ASN A 352 -0.95 32.90 -18.19
CA ASN A 352 -1.96 33.23 -17.21
C ASN A 352 -3.23 33.89 -17.80
N GLU A 353 -4.39 33.35 -17.44
CA GLU A 353 -5.71 33.87 -17.82
C GLU A 353 -6.46 34.61 -16.68
N ASN A 354 -5.92 34.63 -15.45
CA ASN A 354 -6.53 35.23 -14.28
C ASN A 354 -6.19 36.74 -14.16
N ASP A 355 -7.21 37.60 -14.19
CA ASP A 355 -7.05 39.05 -14.13
C ASP A 355 -6.29 39.56 -12.89
N GLU A 356 -6.49 38.93 -11.72
CA GLU A 356 -5.80 39.33 -10.49
C GLU A 356 -4.29 39.09 -10.60
N VAL A 357 -3.87 37.91 -11.08
CA VAL A 357 -2.45 37.59 -11.26
C VAL A 357 -1.85 38.43 -12.38
N ARG A 358 -2.61 38.61 -13.47
CA ARG A 358 -2.25 39.44 -14.62
C ARG A 358 -1.97 40.89 -14.22
N TYR A 359 -2.76 41.47 -13.31
CA TYR A 359 -2.49 42.80 -12.73
C TYR A 359 -1.08 42.87 -12.14
N TYR A 360 -0.72 41.94 -11.25
CA TYR A 360 0.58 41.98 -10.56
C TYR A 360 1.75 41.73 -11.51
N LEU A 361 1.58 40.83 -12.48
CA LEU A 361 2.55 40.58 -13.54
C LEU A 361 2.78 41.83 -14.40
N LEU A 362 1.72 42.52 -14.86
CA LEU A 362 1.82 43.77 -15.62
C LEU A 362 2.47 44.89 -14.80
N LYS A 363 2.07 45.04 -13.53
CA LYS A 363 2.63 46.04 -12.61
C LYS A 363 4.14 45.83 -12.44
N ASN A 364 4.57 44.60 -12.18
CA ASN A 364 5.99 44.29 -12.03
C ASN A 364 6.75 44.34 -13.36
N LEU A 365 6.11 44.01 -14.49
CA LEU A 365 6.74 44.17 -15.81
C LEU A 365 6.98 45.65 -16.12
N GLY A 366 6.00 46.51 -15.78
CA GLY A 366 6.15 47.96 -15.83
C GLY A 366 7.31 48.45 -14.96
N TRP A 367 7.44 47.94 -13.74
CA TRP A 367 8.56 48.25 -12.85
C TRP A 367 9.92 47.79 -13.43
N ALA A 368 9.99 46.58 -13.99
CA ALA A 368 11.20 46.10 -14.64
C ALA A 368 11.58 46.97 -15.85
N ARG A 369 10.60 47.40 -16.66
CA ARG A 369 10.81 48.29 -17.82
C ARG A 369 11.24 49.70 -17.40
N LEU A 370 10.69 50.24 -16.32
CA LEU A 370 11.14 51.48 -15.70
C LEU A 370 12.64 51.39 -15.37
N LYS A 371 13.07 50.33 -14.68
CA LYS A 371 14.50 50.13 -14.34
C LYS A 371 15.41 49.79 -15.52
N GLN A 372 14.84 49.51 -16.70
CA GLN A 372 15.56 49.40 -17.97
C GLN A 372 15.57 50.71 -18.77
N ASN A 373 15.02 51.81 -18.23
CA ASN A 373 14.79 53.09 -18.93
C ASN A 373 13.88 52.96 -20.18
N ARG A 374 13.05 51.92 -20.24
CA ARG A 374 12.09 51.68 -21.34
C ARG A 374 10.73 52.30 -20.99
N TYR A 375 10.71 53.62 -20.85
CA TYR A 375 9.58 54.33 -20.24
C TYR A 375 8.26 54.18 -20.99
N ALA A 376 8.27 54.23 -22.34
CA ALA A 376 7.05 54.07 -23.14
C ALA A 376 6.39 52.70 -22.92
N GLU A 377 7.19 51.63 -22.82
CA GLU A 377 6.67 50.30 -22.50
C GLU A 377 6.24 50.19 -21.04
N ALA A 378 7.00 50.79 -20.11
CA ALA A 378 6.64 50.79 -18.70
C ALA A 378 5.27 51.46 -18.49
N LYS A 379 5.06 52.65 -19.08
CA LYS A 379 3.80 53.38 -19.07
C LYS A 379 2.64 52.53 -19.57
N LYS A 380 2.80 51.95 -20.77
CA LYS A 380 1.77 51.08 -21.37
C LYS A 380 1.37 49.92 -20.45
N ARG A 381 2.34 49.21 -19.86
CA ARG A 381 2.04 48.06 -18.98
C ARG A 381 1.40 48.46 -17.66
N LEU A 382 1.75 49.63 -17.13
CA LEU A 382 1.13 50.15 -15.90
C LEU A 382 -0.29 50.64 -16.15
N GLU A 383 -0.55 51.29 -17.30
CA GLU A 383 -1.90 51.67 -17.73
C GLU A 383 -2.77 50.43 -17.96
N GLU A 384 -2.23 49.38 -18.60
CA GLU A 384 -2.92 48.09 -18.72
C GLU A 384 -3.26 47.48 -17.34
N ALA A 385 -2.34 47.55 -16.36
CA ALA A 385 -2.61 47.09 -15.00
C ALA A 385 -3.72 47.91 -14.32
N ILE A 386 -3.68 49.24 -14.43
CA ILE A 386 -4.71 50.14 -13.88
C ILE A 386 -6.08 49.85 -14.51
N ASN A 387 -6.13 49.57 -15.81
CA ASN A 387 -7.38 49.24 -16.49
C ASN A 387 -7.98 47.89 -16.02
N LEU A 388 -7.15 46.93 -15.60
CA LEU A 388 -7.63 45.69 -14.98
C LEU A 388 -8.15 45.92 -13.57
N ASP A 389 -7.43 46.71 -12.77
CA ASP A 389 -7.82 47.03 -11.39
C ASP A 389 -7.35 48.43 -10.98
N ASN A 390 -8.28 49.37 -11.04
CA ASN A 390 -8.05 50.78 -10.72
C ASN A 390 -8.11 51.09 -9.21
N THR A 391 -8.31 50.08 -8.36
CA THR A 391 -8.38 50.24 -6.90
C THR A 391 -7.02 50.04 -6.23
N LYS A 392 -6.03 49.50 -6.96
CA LYS A 392 -4.71 49.14 -6.43
C LYS A 392 -3.68 50.24 -6.70
N ALA A 393 -3.16 50.84 -5.63
CA ALA A 393 -2.18 51.92 -5.68
C ALA A 393 -0.82 51.62 -6.36
N PRO A 394 -0.24 50.41 -6.29
CA PRO A 394 1.11 50.14 -6.80
C PRO A 394 1.38 50.55 -8.24
N ALA A 395 0.40 50.38 -9.13
CA ALA A 395 0.57 50.75 -10.54
C ALA A 395 0.63 52.28 -10.73
N TYR A 396 -0.16 53.05 -9.97
CA TYR A 396 -0.11 54.52 -9.95
C TYR A 396 1.22 55.04 -9.40
N CYS A 397 1.73 54.43 -8.32
CA CYS A 397 3.04 54.77 -7.74
C CYS A 397 4.18 54.64 -8.77
N LEU A 398 4.17 53.54 -9.52
CA LEU A 398 5.17 53.28 -10.56
C LEU A 398 4.95 54.14 -11.80
N LEU A 399 3.69 54.43 -12.16
CA LEU A 399 3.37 55.28 -13.31
C LEU A 399 3.84 56.71 -13.08
N ALA A 400 3.68 57.25 -11.87
CA ALA A 400 4.23 58.55 -11.51
C ALA A 400 5.76 58.59 -11.69
N GLN A 401 6.48 57.57 -11.22
CA GLN A 401 7.92 57.46 -11.43
C GLN A 401 8.30 57.40 -12.91
N VAL A 402 7.56 56.61 -13.71
CA VAL A 402 7.79 56.51 -15.16
C VAL A 402 7.60 57.86 -15.85
N LEU A 403 6.53 58.59 -15.53
CA LEU A 403 6.24 59.89 -16.15
C LEU A 403 7.31 60.93 -15.81
N GLU A 404 7.81 60.92 -14.57
CA GLU A 404 8.90 61.80 -14.16
C GLU A 404 10.23 61.45 -14.83
N GLU A 405 10.63 60.16 -14.82
CA GLU A 405 11.90 59.72 -15.43
C GLU A 405 11.87 59.83 -16.96
N ALA A 406 10.69 59.77 -17.58
CA ALA A 406 10.48 60.04 -19.01
C ALA A 406 10.52 61.53 -19.38
N GLY A 407 10.46 62.43 -18.40
CA GLY A 407 10.36 63.88 -18.65
C GLY A 407 9.00 64.31 -19.20
N ASP A 408 7.90 63.64 -18.83
CA ASP A 408 6.56 64.06 -19.22
C ASP A 408 6.23 65.42 -18.58
N ASN A 409 5.80 66.39 -19.39
CA ASN A 409 5.54 67.76 -18.94
C ASN A 409 4.18 67.91 -18.24
N ASN A 410 3.31 66.88 -18.28
CA ASN A 410 1.99 66.95 -17.68
C ASN A 410 2.05 66.75 -16.16
N THR A 411 2.46 67.81 -15.47
CA THR A 411 2.62 67.83 -14.00
C THR A 411 1.31 67.49 -13.27
N ALA A 412 0.15 67.82 -13.84
CA ALA A 412 -1.13 67.50 -13.23
C ALA A 412 -1.36 65.98 -13.13
N ILE A 413 -1.10 65.23 -14.21
CA ILE A 413 -1.22 63.76 -14.22
C ILE A 413 -0.21 63.13 -13.28
N ILE A 414 1.03 63.62 -13.25
CA ILE A 414 2.08 63.11 -12.35
C ILE A 414 1.64 63.27 -10.88
N MET A 415 1.17 64.46 -10.50
CA MET A 415 0.72 64.73 -9.14
C MET A 415 -0.53 63.96 -8.76
N GLU A 416 -1.44 63.71 -9.70
CA GLU A 416 -2.61 62.85 -9.46
C GLU A 416 -2.20 61.41 -9.15
N ASN A 417 -1.27 60.84 -9.92
CA ASN A 417 -0.76 59.49 -9.68
C ASN A 417 -0.02 59.40 -8.33
N TRP A 418 0.80 60.39 -7.97
CA TRP A 418 1.43 60.45 -6.66
C TRP A 418 0.43 60.59 -5.52
N ARG A 419 -0.62 61.41 -5.70
CA ARG A 419 -1.70 61.54 -4.72
C ARG A 419 -2.43 60.23 -4.50
N TYR A 420 -2.75 59.52 -5.58
CA TYR A 420 -3.36 58.20 -5.49
C TYR A 420 -2.45 57.21 -4.77
N CYS A 421 -1.16 57.17 -5.13
CA CYS A 421 -0.15 56.36 -4.45
C CYS A 421 -0.12 56.63 -2.94
N PHE A 422 -0.03 57.89 -2.54
CA PHE A 422 0.03 58.27 -1.12
C PHE A 422 -1.22 57.89 -0.33
N LEU A 423 -2.41 58.01 -0.92
CA LEU A 423 -3.68 57.75 -0.24
C LEU A 423 -3.99 56.27 -0.07
N TYR A 424 -3.61 55.43 -1.04
CA TYR A 424 -4.09 54.06 -1.13
C TYR A 424 -3.01 52.97 -1.03
N ALA A 425 -1.72 53.31 -1.08
CA ALA A 425 -0.65 52.33 -0.90
C ALA A 425 -0.51 51.91 0.56
N SER A 426 -0.02 50.69 0.78
CA SER A 426 0.12 50.09 2.12
C SER A 426 1.55 50.16 2.63
N SER A 427 1.77 50.81 3.78
CA SER A 427 3.06 50.82 4.49
C SER A 427 3.48 49.44 5.03
N PHE A 428 2.56 48.47 5.09
CA PHE A 428 2.89 47.09 5.46
C PHE A 428 3.61 46.31 4.35
N ASN A 429 3.61 46.83 3.12
CA ASN A 429 4.39 46.30 2.01
C ASN A 429 5.66 47.14 1.83
N ILE A 430 6.82 46.51 1.98
CA ILE A 430 8.14 47.18 1.96
C ILE A 430 8.37 47.97 0.66
N ASP A 431 7.88 47.49 -0.49
CA ASP A 431 8.05 48.22 -1.74
C ASP A 431 7.19 49.48 -1.77
N GLU A 432 5.94 49.34 -1.30
CA GLU A 432 4.96 50.42 -1.29
C GLU A 432 5.31 51.48 -0.26
N ASP A 433 5.82 51.09 0.92
CA ASP A 433 6.32 52.00 1.94
C ASP A 433 7.35 52.98 1.37
N LYS A 434 8.31 52.46 0.59
CA LYS A 434 9.28 53.30 -0.13
C LYS A 434 8.60 54.24 -1.13
N TRP A 435 7.58 53.77 -1.84
CA TRP A 435 6.86 54.62 -2.81
C TRP A 435 5.97 55.67 -2.13
N ILE A 436 5.41 55.38 -0.96
CA ILE A 436 4.66 56.33 -0.14
C ILE A 436 5.56 57.48 0.29
N ASP A 437 6.79 57.18 0.74
CA ASP A 437 7.76 58.21 1.10
C ASP A 437 8.12 59.11 -0.09
N GLN A 438 8.31 58.51 -1.28
CA GLN A 438 8.52 59.27 -2.51
C GLN A 438 7.32 60.16 -2.85
N ALA A 439 6.11 59.60 -2.76
CA ALA A 439 4.87 60.33 -3.02
C ALA A 439 4.74 61.54 -2.10
N ARG A 440 5.01 61.36 -0.80
CA ARG A 440 4.99 62.44 0.21
C ARG A 440 5.91 63.58 -0.17
N GLN A 441 7.18 63.28 -0.48
CA GLN A 441 8.17 64.29 -0.87
C GLN A 441 7.75 65.08 -2.12
N ARG A 442 7.14 64.42 -3.11
CA ARG A 442 6.67 65.08 -4.35
C ARG A 442 5.42 65.93 -4.13
N LEU A 443 4.51 65.48 -3.28
CA LEU A 443 3.31 66.26 -2.95
C LEU A 443 3.65 67.50 -2.13
N ASP A 444 4.56 67.39 -1.16
CA ASP A 444 5.02 68.54 -0.35
C ASP A 444 5.73 69.58 -1.23
N THR A 445 6.59 69.15 -2.15
CA THR A 445 7.27 70.05 -3.10
C THR A 445 6.33 70.63 -4.15
N GLY A 446 5.33 69.86 -4.61
CA GLY A 446 4.28 70.33 -5.53
C GLY A 446 3.39 71.40 -4.89
N LEU A 447 2.99 71.22 -3.63
CA LEU A 447 2.24 72.19 -2.83
C LEU A 447 3.04 73.49 -2.64
N ASN A 448 4.34 73.39 -2.34
CA ASN A 448 5.22 74.55 -2.21
C ASN A 448 5.48 75.29 -3.53
N LYS A 449 5.33 74.63 -4.70
CA LYS A 449 5.36 75.30 -6.01
C LYS A 449 4.03 75.97 -6.40
N GLN A 450 2.91 75.53 -5.83
CA GLN A 450 1.58 76.11 -6.07
C GLN A 450 1.24 77.29 -5.15
N LEU A 451 1.98 77.47 -4.05
CA LEU A 451 1.93 78.68 -3.23
C LEU A 451 2.90 79.71 -3.82
N PRO A 452 2.42 80.82 -4.43
CA PRO A 452 3.33 81.90 -4.80
C PRO A 452 3.97 82.44 -3.52
N ASN A 453 5.29 82.63 -3.55
CA ASN A 453 6.04 83.34 -2.52
C ASN A 453 5.25 84.59 -2.08
N LYS A 454 4.63 84.53 -0.90
CA LYS A 454 4.23 85.74 -0.20
C LYS A 454 5.53 86.34 0.33
N GLN A 455 6.06 87.29 -0.43
CA GLN A 455 7.01 88.28 0.06
C GLN A 455 6.38 89.10 1.19
#